data_AF-A0A403M8W3-F1
#
_entry.id   AF-A0A403M8W3-F1
#
_cell.length_a   1.000
_cell.length_b   1.000
_cell.length_c   1.000
_cell.angle_alpha   90.00
_cell.angle_beta   90.00
_cell.angle_gamma   90.00
#
_symmetry.space_group_name_H-M   'P 1'
#
loop_
_entity.id
_entity.type
_entity.pdbx_description
1 polymer ?
#
loop_
_entity_poly.entity_id
_entity_poly.type
_entity_poly.pdbx_seq_one_letter_code
_entity_poly.pdbx_strand_id
1 'polypeptide(L)'
;MIKLQDNFFNYCIVKGVTEINDELRINYLKNVIKLSDDDIGNYQKTINDNKDRVKKLILDLQKQFGENRISIKDVNSLTSLSKSENNHNYQTEMLLRWNYPAASDLLRMYILKEHGGIYTDTDMMPAYSKQVIFKIMMQTSGDNRFLEDLKLRRAISDGVLRYVNNQNIDEVNYNEISDADKNIIKKILTEISKMPEDSIFTKINTRIPRDTMPILRRYHLWPDGWNIRGLNGFMLSHKGSEVIDAVIAGQNQAY
;
A
#
# COMPACT_ATOMS: atom_id res chain seq x y z
N MET A 1 -22.29 17.58 -4.60
CA MET A 1 -21.38 16.49 -4.21
C MET A 1 -21.68 16.02 -2.78
N ILE A 2 -21.59 16.89 -1.76
CA ILE A 2 -21.91 16.57 -0.35
C ILE A 2 -23.31 15.95 -0.17
N LYS A 3 -24.36 16.53 -0.78
CA LYS A 3 -25.75 16.03 -0.64
C LYS A 3 -25.98 14.59 -1.13
N LEU A 4 -25.24 14.12 -2.14
CA LEU A 4 -25.38 12.75 -2.65
C LEU A 4 -24.67 11.73 -1.75
N GLN A 5 -23.54 12.13 -1.18
CA GLN A 5 -22.79 11.36 -0.20
C GLN A 5 -23.59 11.22 1.09
N ASP A 6 -24.18 12.32 1.58
CA ASP A 6 -25.07 12.31 2.75
C ASP A 6 -26.32 11.43 2.52
N ASN A 7 -26.87 11.43 1.29
CA ASN A 7 -28.01 10.59 0.95
C ASN A 7 -27.65 9.10 1.00
N PHE A 8 -26.51 8.72 0.41
CA PHE A 8 -26.03 7.34 0.47
C PHE A 8 -25.72 6.92 1.90
N PHE A 9 -25.16 7.83 2.70
CA PHE A 9 -24.90 7.57 4.10
C PHE A 9 -26.17 7.31 4.91
N ASN A 10 -27.20 8.16 4.75
CA ASN A 10 -28.49 7.95 5.39
C ASN A 10 -29.11 6.62 4.96
N TYR A 11 -28.96 6.24 3.69
CA TYR A 11 -29.35 4.91 3.21
C TYR A 11 -28.59 3.80 3.95
N CYS A 12 -27.27 3.95 4.14
CA CYS A 12 -26.46 2.98 4.88
C CYS A 12 -26.87 2.88 6.36
N ILE A 13 -27.16 4.00 7.03
CA ILE A 13 -27.67 4.01 8.42
C ILE A 13 -28.99 3.23 8.50
N VAL A 14 -29.94 3.53 7.61
CA VAL A 14 -31.27 2.89 7.63
C VAL A 14 -31.20 1.39 7.34
N LYS A 15 -30.25 0.96 6.50
CA LYS A 15 -30.06 -0.46 6.17
C LYS A 15 -29.16 -1.21 7.14
N GLY A 16 -28.43 -0.50 8.00
CA GLY A 16 -27.37 -1.06 8.84
C GLY A 16 -26.02 -0.96 8.14
N VAL A 17 -25.13 -0.12 8.69
CA VAL A 17 -23.81 0.20 8.11
C VAL A 17 -22.93 -1.06 7.94
N THR A 18 -23.14 -2.07 8.78
CA THR A 18 -22.41 -3.36 8.74
C THR A 18 -22.87 -4.29 7.62
N GLU A 19 -24.07 -4.08 7.07
CA GLU A 19 -24.69 -4.97 6.08
C GLU A 19 -24.38 -4.54 4.64
N ILE A 20 -23.74 -3.38 4.45
CA ILE A 20 -23.56 -2.76 3.14
C ILE A 20 -22.59 -3.56 2.27
N ASN A 21 -23.12 -4.07 1.15
CA ASN A 21 -22.40 -4.83 0.14
C ASN A 21 -22.67 -4.29 -1.27
N ASP A 22 -22.07 -4.90 -2.29
CA ASP A 22 -22.24 -4.47 -3.70
C ASP A 22 -23.70 -4.54 -4.17
N GLU A 23 -24.48 -5.50 -3.69
CA GLU A 23 -25.90 -5.62 -4.04
C GLU A 23 -26.72 -4.45 -3.47
N LEU A 24 -26.49 -4.06 -2.22
CA LEU A 24 -27.13 -2.90 -1.62
C LEU A 24 -26.70 -1.60 -2.29
N ARG A 25 -25.44 -1.48 -2.74
CA ARG A 25 -24.97 -0.34 -3.55
C ARG A 25 -25.73 -0.28 -4.88
N ILE A 26 -25.86 -1.40 -5.58
CA ILE A 26 -26.64 -1.48 -6.83
C ILE A 26 -28.11 -1.12 -6.57
N ASN A 27 -28.72 -1.64 -5.51
CA ASN A 27 -30.10 -1.33 -5.15
C ASN A 27 -30.30 0.15 -4.85
N TYR A 28 -29.34 0.80 -4.19
CA TYR A 28 -29.36 2.25 -3.99
C TYR A 28 -29.29 3.01 -5.33
N LEU A 29 -28.35 2.67 -6.20
CA LEU A 29 -28.19 3.30 -7.51
C LEU A 29 -29.45 3.15 -8.38
N LYS A 30 -30.06 1.95 -8.37
CA LYS A 30 -31.26 1.66 -9.15
C LYS A 30 -32.52 2.28 -8.57
N ASN A 31 -32.76 2.10 -7.27
CA ASN A 31 -34.05 2.40 -6.67
C ASN A 31 -34.12 3.78 -6.02
N VAL A 32 -33.00 4.36 -5.60
CA VAL A 32 -32.94 5.68 -4.96
C VAL A 32 -32.46 6.73 -5.95
N ILE A 33 -31.31 6.50 -6.59
CA ILE A 33 -30.75 7.45 -7.58
C ILE A 33 -31.49 7.38 -8.92
N LYS A 34 -32.14 6.24 -9.23
CA LYS A 34 -32.89 6.01 -10.48
C LYS A 34 -31.99 6.08 -11.73
N LEU A 35 -30.79 5.50 -11.65
CA LEU A 35 -29.94 5.32 -12.84
C LEU A 35 -30.60 4.37 -13.85
N SER A 36 -30.21 4.51 -15.12
CA SER A 36 -30.71 3.67 -16.21
C SER A 36 -30.28 2.21 -16.04
N ASP A 37 -31.04 1.27 -16.61
CA ASP A 37 -30.66 -0.15 -16.58
C ASP A 37 -29.32 -0.39 -17.29
N ASP A 38 -28.99 0.42 -18.30
CA ASP A 38 -27.67 0.40 -18.97
C ASP A 38 -26.53 0.79 -18.01
N ASP A 39 -26.71 1.86 -17.23
CA ASP A 39 -25.72 2.28 -16.21
C ASP A 39 -25.54 1.22 -15.12
N ILE A 40 -26.65 0.63 -14.67
CA ILE A 40 -26.62 -0.45 -13.67
C ILE A 40 -25.90 -1.68 -14.23
N GLY A 41 -26.17 -2.06 -15.48
CA GLY A 41 -25.48 -3.15 -16.17
C GLY A 41 -23.98 -2.90 -16.30
N ASN A 42 -23.57 -1.69 -16.64
CA ASN A 42 -22.17 -1.29 -16.70
C ASN A 42 -21.47 -1.37 -15.33
N TYR A 43 -22.16 -0.99 -14.26
CA TYR A 43 -21.63 -1.07 -12.90
C TYR A 43 -21.45 -2.52 -12.45
N GLN A 44 -22.45 -3.37 -12.69
CA GLN A 44 -22.36 -4.81 -12.40
C GLN A 44 -21.23 -5.49 -13.16
N LYS A 45 -21.09 -5.16 -14.45
CA LYS A 45 -19.97 -5.64 -15.27
C LYS A 45 -18.63 -5.22 -14.66
N THR A 46 -18.49 -3.95 -14.28
CA THR A 46 -17.26 -3.44 -13.63
C THR A 46 -16.91 -4.21 -12.36
N ILE A 47 -17.89 -4.53 -11.51
CA ILE A 47 -17.67 -5.33 -10.30
C ILE A 47 -17.16 -6.73 -10.65
N ASN A 48 -17.79 -7.39 -11.62
CA ASN A 48 -17.39 -8.74 -12.04
C ASN A 48 -15.99 -8.75 -12.67
N ASP A 49 -15.71 -7.81 -13.57
CA ASP A 49 -14.40 -7.65 -14.20
C ASP A 49 -13.30 -7.42 -13.14
N ASN A 50 -13.58 -6.62 -12.09
CA ASN A 50 -12.65 -6.41 -10.99
C ASN A 50 -12.41 -7.70 -10.18
N LYS A 51 -13.47 -8.47 -9.87
CA LYS A 51 -13.34 -9.76 -9.17
C LYS A 51 -12.51 -10.76 -9.97
N ASP A 52 -12.71 -10.82 -11.28
CA ASP A 52 -11.96 -11.72 -12.15
C ASP A 52 -10.50 -11.30 -12.31
N ARG A 53 -10.23 -9.99 -12.41
CA ARG A 53 -8.86 -9.44 -12.39
C ARG A 53 -8.12 -9.80 -11.10
N VAL A 54 -8.76 -9.65 -9.95
CA VAL A 54 -8.15 -10.01 -8.64
C VAL A 54 -7.87 -11.51 -8.57
N LYS A 55 -8.83 -12.36 -8.97
CA LYS A 55 -8.62 -13.82 -9.01
C LYS A 55 -7.45 -14.19 -9.91
N LYS A 56 -7.39 -13.64 -11.12
CA LYS A 56 -6.29 -13.88 -12.07
C LYS A 56 -4.95 -13.46 -11.48
N LEU A 57 -4.85 -12.27 -10.90
CA LEU A 57 -3.64 -11.79 -10.24
C LEU A 57 -3.15 -12.78 -9.18
N ILE A 58 -4.05 -13.31 -8.35
CA ILE A 58 -3.67 -14.28 -7.33
C ILE A 58 -3.22 -15.61 -7.92
N LEU A 59 -3.90 -16.12 -8.94
CA LEU A 59 -3.48 -17.35 -9.62
C LEU A 59 -2.07 -17.19 -10.22
N ASP A 60 -1.80 -16.05 -10.85
CA ASP A 60 -0.49 -15.75 -11.41
C ASP A 60 0.59 -15.67 -10.31
N LEU A 61 0.30 -15.00 -9.19
CA LEU A 61 1.21 -14.92 -8.03
C LEU A 61 1.42 -16.30 -7.36
N GLN A 62 0.37 -17.10 -7.21
CA GLN A 62 0.44 -18.45 -6.64
C GLN A 62 1.26 -19.38 -7.52
N LYS A 63 1.10 -19.28 -8.85
CA LYS A 63 1.91 -20.04 -9.81
C LYS A 63 3.38 -19.67 -9.72
N GLN A 64 3.70 -18.40 -9.48
CA GLN A 64 5.08 -17.93 -9.39
C GLN A 64 5.73 -18.21 -8.02
N PHE A 65 5.01 -17.98 -6.93
CA PHE A 65 5.57 -17.97 -5.57
C PHE A 65 5.13 -19.16 -4.71
N GLY A 66 4.18 -19.98 -5.18
CA GLY A 66 3.62 -21.15 -4.50
C GLY A 66 2.24 -20.90 -3.90
N GLU A 67 1.31 -21.83 -4.16
CA GLU A 67 -0.11 -21.76 -3.75
C GLU A 67 -0.30 -21.54 -2.24
N ASN A 68 0.55 -22.18 -1.41
CA ASN A 68 0.47 -22.08 0.05
C ASN A 68 1.13 -20.81 0.63
N ARG A 69 1.77 -19.97 -0.20
CA ARG A 69 2.46 -18.75 0.24
C ARG A 69 1.65 -17.48 -0.02
N ILE A 70 0.74 -17.52 -0.98
CA ILE A 70 -0.08 -16.36 -1.37
C ILE A 70 -1.55 -16.70 -1.12
N SER A 71 -2.22 -15.88 -0.34
CA SER A 71 -3.65 -15.99 -0.07
C SER A 71 -4.31 -14.63 -0.01
N ILE A 72 -5.49 -14.47 -0.62
CA ILE A 72 -6.40 -13.38 -0.29
C ILE A 72 -7.36 -13.85 0.79
N LYS A 73 -7.63 -12.96 1.74
CA LYS A 73 -8.65 -13.16 2.76
C LYS A 73 -9.66 -12.04 2.69
N ASP A 74 -10.92 -12.38 2.92
CA ASP A 74 -11.96 -11.40 3.18
C ASP A 74 -11.64 -10.69 4.51
N VAL A 75 -11.64 -9.36 4.52
CA VAL A 75 -11.39 -8.56 5.72
C VAL A 75 -12.40 -8.85 6.81
N ASN A 76 -13.63 -9.25 6.46
CA ASN A 76 -14.67 -9.63 7.42
C ASN A 76 -14.33 -10.90 8.22
N SER A 77 -13.29 -11.64 7.82
CA SER A 77 -12.76 -12.75 8.62
C SER A 77 -11.91 -12.31 9.83
N LEU A 78 -11.56 -11.02 9.91
CA LEU A 78 -10.82 -10.44 11.04
C LEU A 78 -11.71 -10.37 12.27
N THR A 79 -11.29 -11.05 13.34
CA THR A 79 -11.98 -11.02 14.63
C THR A 79 -12.04 -9.61 15.22
N SER A 80 -11.09 -8.74 14.90
CA SER A 80 -11.06 -7.34 15.32
C SER A 80 -12.24 -6.54 14.76
N LEU A 81 -12.76 -6.89 13.58
CA LEU A 81 -13.95 -6.26 12.99
C LEU A 81 -15.27 -6.80 13.55
N SER A 82 -15.24 -7.83 14.39
CA SER A 82 -16.44 -8.26 15.14
C SER A 82 -16.82 -7.28 16.25
N LYS A 83 -15.85 -6.46 16.72
CA LYS A 83 -16.13 -5.37 17.67
C LYS A 83 -16.88 -4.25 16.96
N SER A 84 -18.01 -3.83 17.53
CA SER A 84 -18.90 -2.83 16.95
C SER A 84 -18.21 -1.49 16.67
N GLU A 85 -17.36 -1.04 17.59
CA GLU A 85 -16.55 0.20 17.45
C GLU A 85 -15.60 0.14 16.25
N ASN A 86 -14.80 -0.92 16.14
CA ASN A 86 -13.83 -1.11 15.06
C ASN A 86 -14.52 -1.21 13.69
N ASN A 87 -15.64 -1.95 13.64
CA ASN A 87 -16.45 -2.09 12.44
C ASN A 87 -17.05 -0.75 12.03
N HIS A 88 -17.65 -0.03 12.99
CA HIS A 88 -18.22 1.29 12.75
C HIS A 88 -17.19 2.27 12.18
N ASN A 89 -16.00 2.35 12.77
CA ASN A 89 -14.91 3.22 12.32
C ASN A 89 -14.45 2.85 10.91
N TYR A 90 -14.24 1.55 10.65
CA TYR A 90 -13.86 1.05 9.32
C TYR A 90 -14.91 1.38 8.26
N GLN A 91 -16.18 1.07 8.53
CA GLN A 91 -17.26 1.35 7.60
C GLN A 91 -17.52 2.85 7.41
N THR A 92 -17.25 3.67 8.43
CA THR A 92 -17.30 5.13 8.32
C THR A 92 -16.29 5.63 7.29
N GLU A 93 -15.04 5.19 7.35
CA GLU A 93 -14.06 5.57 6.33
C GLU A 93 -14.40 5.00 4.94
N MET A 94 -14.82 3.73 4.88
CA MET A 94 -15.17 3.06 3.62
C MET A 94 -16.39 3.66 2.93
N LEU A 95 -17.47 3.91 3.68
CA LEU A 95 -18.81 4.18 3.12
C LEU A 95 -19.23 5.64 3.29
N LEU A 96 -18.92 6.27 4.43
CA LEU A 96 -19.28 7.67 4.66
C LEU A 96 -18.27 8.60 3.99
N ARG A 97 -16.98 8.43 4.26
CA ARG A 97 -15.93 9.36 3.80
C ARG A 97 -15.35 8.99 2.44
N TRP A 98 -15.61 7.77 1.96
CA TRP A 98 -14.98 7.18 0.77
C TRP A 98 -13.45 7.32 0.80
N ASN A 99 -12.90 7.23 2.00
CA ASN A 99 -11.50 7.42 2.28
C ASN A 99 -10.85 6.05 2.47
N TYR A 100 -10.66 5.35 1.35
CA TYR A 100 -10.04 4.02 1.34
C TYR A 100 -8.64 4.00 1.98
N PRO A 101 -7.79 5.04 1.85
CA PRO A 101 -6.55 5.13 2.62
C PRO A 101 -6.79 5.05 4.12
N ALA A 102 -7.69 5.86 4.70
CA ALA A 102 -7.96 5.82 6.14
C ALA A 102 -8.63 4.50 6.58
N ALA A 103 -9.50 3.91 5.75
CA ALA A 103 -10.04 2.59 6.03
C ALA A 103 -8.93 1.51 6.07
N SER A 104 -7.94 1.62 5.17
CA SER A 104 -6.75 0.77 5.17
C SER A 104 -5.88 1.01 6.42
N ASP A 105 -5.77 2.25 6.91
CA ASP A 105 -5.06 2.60 8.15
C ASP A 105 -5.63 1.86 9.38
N LEU A 106 -6.94 1.64 9.41
CA LEU A 106 -7.59 0.82 10.44
C LEU A 106 -7.30 -0.68 10.23
N LEU A 107 -7.54 -1.18 9.01
CA LEU A 107 -7.37 -2.60 8.70
C LEU A 107 -5.96 -3.12 8.96
N ARG A 108 -4.92 -2.34 8.64
CA ARG A 108 -3.54 -2.78 8.84
C ARG A 108 -3.20 -3.02 10.31
N MET A 109 -3.81 -2.29 11.24
CA MET A 109 -3.65 -2.54 12.67
C MET A 109 -4.33 -3.85 13.09
N TYR A 110 -5.56 -4.07 12.60
CA TYR A 110 -6.31 -5.31 12.87
C TYR A 110 -5.58 -6.54 12.31
N ILE A 111 -5.07 -6.46 11.08
CA ILE A 111 -4.29 -7.51 10.43
C ILE A 111 -3.02 -7.82 11.23
N LEU A 112 -2.24 -6.79 11.59
CA LEU A 112 -1.03 -6.97 12.40
C LEU A 112 -1.33 -7.53 13.79
N LYS A 113 -2.45 -7.14 14.41
CA LYS A 113 -2.85 -7.68 15.71
C LYS A 113 -3.10 -9.19 15.63
N GLU A 114 -3.83 -9.63 14.62
CA GLU A 114 -4.30 -11.02 14.51
C GLU A 114 -3.27 -11.98 13.91
N HIS A 115 -2.43 -11.49 13.02
CA HIS A 115 -1.48 -12.32 12.28
C HIS A 115 -0.02 -12.03 12.63
N GLY A 116 0.29 -10.83 13.12
CA GLY A 116 1.68 -10.37 13.25
C GLY A 116 2.39 -10.31 11.89
N GLY A 117 3.71 -10.14 11.94
CA GLY A 117 4.55 -10.09 10.75
C GLY A 117 4.68 -8.67 10.21
N ILE A 118 4.82 -8.57 8.88
CA ILE A 118 5.13 -7.33 8.17
C ILE A 118 3.88 -6.87 7.42
N TYR A 119 3.51 -5.61 7.62
CA TYR A 119 2.61 -4.88 6.74
C TYR A 119 3.42 -4.00 5.79
N THR A 120 2.99 -3.93 4.54
CA THR A 120 3.52 -2.99 3.54
C THR A 120 2.39 -2.48 2.65
N ASP A 121 2.42 -1.19 2.33
CA ASP A 121 1.61 -0.64 1.25
C ASP A 121 2.09 -1.20 -0.10
N THR A 122 1.22 -1.19 -1.10
CA THR A 122 1.48 -1.74 -2.44
C THR A 122 2.43 -0.87 -3.27
N ASP A 123 2.63 0.38 -2.89
CA ASP A 123 3.53 1.33 -3.54
C ASP A 123 4.90 1.43 -2.85
N MET A 124 5.20 0.50 -1.95
CA MET A 124 6.49 0.44 -1.25
C MET A 124 7.46 -0.53 -1.90
N MET A 125 8.73 -0.11 -1.92
CA MET A 125 9.86 -0.91 -2.41
C MET A 125 10.79 -1.23 -1.24
N PRO A 126 11.38 -2.44 -1.20
CA PRO A 126 12.44 -2.74 -0.24
C PRO A 126 13.59 -1.73 -0.35
N ALA A 127 14.21 -1.40 0.78
CA ALA A 127 15.37 -0.51 0.79
C ALA A 127 16.55 -1.16 0.04
N TYR A 128 17.32 -0.37 -0.70
CA TYR A 128 18.54 -0.86 -1.33
C TYR A 128 19.54 -1.41 -0.31
N SER A 129 20.34 -2.38 -0.74
CA SER A 129 21.50 -2.82 0.03
C SER A 129 22.58 -1.75 0.06
N LYS A 130 23.46 -1.81 1.07
CA LYS A 130 24.63 -0.91 1.16
C LYS A 130 25.50 -0.97 -0.10
N GLN A 131 25.57 -2.12 -0.75
CA GLN A 131 26.34 -2.31 -1.98
C GLN A 131 25.73 -1.52 -3.15
N VAL A 132 24.40 -1.56 -3.30
CA VAL A 132 23.72 -0.76 -4.34
C VAL A 132 23.89 0.74 -4.09
N ILE A 133 23.73 1.20 -2.84
CA ILE A 133 23.97 2.61 -2.49
C ILE A 133 25.41 3.01 -2.83
N PHE A 134 26.40 2.18 -2.49
CA PHE A 134 27.79 2.42 -2.83
C PHE A 134 28.02 2.51 -4.34
N LYS A 135 27.40 1.63 -5.15
CA LYS A 135 27.47 1.69 -6.61
C LYS A 135 26.88 2.99 -7.15
N ILE A 136 25.73 3.44 -6.65
CA ILE A 136 25.14 4.73 -7.03
C ILE A 136 26.12 5.86 -6.72
N MET A 137 26.67 5.91 -5.50
CA MET A 137 27.62 6.96 -5.11
C MET A 137 28.90 6.96 -5.97
N MET A 138 29.44 5.79 -6.30
CA MET A 138 30.64 5.66 -7.14
C MET A 138 30.39 6.14 -8.58
N GLN A 139 29.24 5.78 -9.19
CA GLN A 139 28.93 6.20 -10.56
C GLN A 139 28.56 7.68 -10.69
N THR A 140 28.20 8.31 -9.57
CA THR A 140 27.80 9.72 -9.50
C THR A 140 28.91 10.62 -8.96
N SER A 141 30.09 10.07 -8.65
CA SER A 141 31.19 10.79 -7.99
C SER A 141 30.75 11.50 -6.70
N GLY A 142 29.80 10.90 -5.96
CA GLY A 142 29.26 11.46 -4.72
C GLY A 142 28.15 12.51 -4.90
N ASP A 143 27.59 12.69 -6.10
CA ASP A 143 26.43 13.56 -6.30
C ASP A 143 25.16 12.98 -5.64
N ASN A 144 24.82 13.52 -4.47
CA ASN A 144 23.68 13.10 -3.66
C ASN A 144 22.32 13.34 -4.34
N ARG A 145 22.23 14.13 -5.43
CA ARG A 145 20.96 14.31 -6.15
C ARG A 145 20.38 12.97 -6.61
N PHE A 146 21.20 12.00 -7.00
CA PHE A 146 20.73 10.68 -7.43
C PHE A 146 20.17 9.82 -6.28
N LEU A 147 20.38 10.22 -5.02
CA LEU A 147 19.84 9.59 -3.82
C LEU A 147 18.76 10.41 -3.12
N GLU A 148 18.58 11.69 -3.45
CA GLU A 148 17.63 12.60 -2.81
C GLU A 148 16.55 13.13 -3.77
N ASP A 149 16.91 13.50 -5.01
CA ASP A 149 15.98 14.04 -5.99
C ASP A 149 14.93 12.99 -6.39
N LEU A 150 13.65 13.35 -6.27
CA LEU A 150 12.56 12.41 -6.47
C LEU A 150 12.52 11.86 -7.90
N LYS A 151 12.82 12.67 -8.92
CA LYS A 151 12.76 12.23 -10.33
C LYS A 151 13.89 11.26 -10.63
N LEU A 152 15.12 11.60 -10.23
CA LEU A 152 16.29 10.75 -10.44
C LEU A 152 16.15 9.42 -9.68
N ARG A 153 15.73 9.46 -8.40
CA ARG A 153 15.49 8.25 -7.61
C ARG A 153 14.42 7.34 -8.21
N ARG A 154 13.34 7.92 -8.74
CA ARG A 154 12.27 7.15 -9.39
C ARG A 154 12.76 6.45 -10.64
N ALA A 155 13.54 7.10 -11.49
CA ALA A 155 14.11 6.47 -12.68
C ALA A 155 15.10 5.35 -12.32
N ILE A 156 15.95 5.54 -11.30
CA ILE A 156 16.81 4.46 -10.79
C ILE A 156 15.94 3.31 -10.27
N SER A 157 14.91 3.59 -9.48
CA SER A 157 14.03 2.56 -8.90
C SER A 157 13.25 1.79 -9.96
N ASP A 158 12.73 2.46 -10.98
CA ASP A 158 12.10 1.82 -12.14
C ASP A 158 13.09 0.87 -12.83
N GLY A 159 14.32 1.32 -13.09
CA GLY A 159 15.35 0.48 -13.71
C GLY A 159 15.76 -0.72 -12.87
N VAL A 160 15.91 -0.55 -11.56
CA VAL A 160 16.23 -1.66 -10.65
C VAL A 160 15.06 -2.63 -10.55
N LEU A 161 13.82 -2.14 -10.45
CA LEU A 161 12.62 -2.99 -10.43
C LEU A 161 12.45 -3.75 -11.74
N ARG A 162 12.74 -3.14 -12.89
CA ARG A 162 12.74 -3.84 -14.18
C ARG A 162 13.77 -4.96 -14.20
N TYR A 163 15.00 -4.68 -13.75
CA TYR A 163 16.05 -5.69 -13.66
C TYR A 163 15.63 -6.90 -12.81
N VAL A 164 15.19 -6.69 -11.56
CA VAL A 164 14.81 -7.82 -10.66
C VAL A 164 13.55 -8.55 -11.10
N ASN A 165 12.73 -7.94 -11.97
CA ASN A 165 11.55 -8.57 -12.56
C ASN A 165 11.84 -9.14 -13.97
N ASN A 166 13.11 -9.25 -14.39
CA ASN A 166 13.52 -9.74 -15.70
C ASN A 166 12.89 -8.97 -16.88
N GLN A 167 12.71 -7.66 -16.71
CA GLN A 167 12.21 -6.74 -17.72
C GLN A 167 13.34 -5.92 -18.34
N ASN A 168 13.10 -5.34 -19.52
CA ASN A 168 14.08 -4.54 -20.21
C ASN A 168 14.36 -3.21 -19.46
N ILE A 169 15.63 -2.99 -19.08
CA ILE A 169 16.09 -1.77 -18.39
C ILE A 169 16.17 -0.56 -19.33
N ASP A 170 16.16 -0.75 -20.65
CA ASP A 170 16.21 0.35 -21.61
C ASP A 170 14.87 1.10 -21.70
N GLU A 171 13.80 0.50 -21.20
CA GLU A 171 12.44 1.07 -21.16
C GLU A 171 12.17 1.91 -19.90
N VAL A 172 13.20 2.26 -19.13
CA VAL A 172 13.07 3.13 -17.96
C VAL A 172 12.43 4.46 -18.35
N ASN A 173 11.51 4.92 -17.50
CA ASN A 173 10.88 6.21 -17.69
C ASN A 173 11.82 7.36 -17.30
N TYR A 174 12.31 8.08 -18.31
CA TYR A 174 13.18 9.24 -18.15
C TYR A 174 12.47 10.59 -18.38
N ASN A 175 11.13 10.64 -18.21
CA ASN A 175 10.37 11.88 -18.38
C ASN A 175 10.95 12.99 -17.50
N GLU A 176 11.19 14.16 -18.11
CA GLU A 176 11.72 15.35 -17.43
C GLU A 176 13.11 15.18 -16.79
N ILE A 177 13.90 14.20 -17.24
CA ILE A 177 15.30 14.01 -16.83
C ILE A 177 16.23 14.52 -17.96
N SER A 178 17.33 15.18 -17.58
CA SER A 178 18.33 15.68 -18.53
C SER A 178 19.09 14.55 -19.21
N ASP A 179 19.56 14.72 -20.44
CA ASP A 179 20.31 13.66 -21.14
C ASP A 179 21.63 13.31 -20.45
N ALA A 180 22.26 14.28 -19.77
CA ALA A 180 23.43 14.05 -18.93
C ALA A 180 23.10 13.10 -17.76
N ASP A 181 22.02 13.37 -17.02
CA ASP A 181 21.61 12.53 -15.90
C ASP A 181 21.12 11.15 -16.38
N LYS A 182 20.44 11.06 -17.53
CA LYS A 182 20.06 9.76 -18.15
C LYS A 182 21.28 8.88 -18.39
N ASN A 183 22.36 9.44 -18.93
CA ASN A 183 23.59 8.69 -19.19
C ASN A 183 24.24 8.19 -17.91
N ILE A 184 24.15 8.94 -16.81
CA ILE A 184 24.64 8.51 -15.50
C ILE A 184 23.75 7.38 -14.96
N ILE A 185 22.42 7.51 -15.04
CA ILE A 185 21.47 6.46 -14.61
C ILE A 185 21.73 5.16 -15.39
N LYS A 186 21.94 5.21 -16.70
CA LYS A 186 22.29 4.02 -17.49
C LYS A 186 23.55 3.33 -16.98
N LYS A 187 24.59 4.09 -16.61
CA LYS A 187 25.82 3.53 -16.00
C LYS A 187 25.54 2.89 -14.65
N ILE A 188 24.76 3.55 -13.79
CA ILE A 188 24.30 3.00 -12.50
C ILE A 188 23.60 1.66 -12.72
N LEU A 189 22.60 1.60 -13.60
CA LEU A 189 21.81 0.40 -13.87
C LEU A 189 22.66 -0.72 -14.46
N THR A 190 23.61 -0.41 -15.34
CA THR A 190 24.56 -1.37 -15.91
C THR A 190 25.46 -2.00 -14.84
N GLU A 191 25.83 -1.26 -13.80
CA GLU A 191 26.62 -1.80 -12.69
C GLU A 191 25.77 -2.60 -11.72
N ILE A 192 24.54 -2.17 -11.45
CA ILE A 192 23.62 -2.89 -10.59
C ILE A 192 23.21 -4.23 -11.23
N SER A 193 22.99 -4.28 -12.54
CA SER A 193 22.60 -5.52 -13.25
C SER A 193 23.66 -6.62 -13.25
N LYS A 194 24.91 -6.29 -12.89
CA LYS A 194 26.01 -7.25 -12.70
C LYS A 194 26.01 -7.87 -11.30
N MET A 195 25.19 -7.37 -10.39
CA MET A 195 25.10 -7.87 -9.01
C MET A 195 24.13 -9.05 -8.93
N PRO A 196 24.32 -10.00 -8.00
CA PRO A 196 23.32 -11.03 -7.72
C PRO A 196 21.98 -10.39 -7.27
N GLU A 197 20.85 -10.88 -7.78
CA GLU A 197 19.52 -10.33 -7.47
C GLU A 197 19.22 -10.30 -5.95
N ASP A 198 19.66 -11.32 -5.21
CA ASP A 198 19.47 -11.44 -3.76
C ASP A 198 20.31 -10.45 -2.93
N SER A 199 21.22 -9.71 -3.59
CA SER A 199 22.06 -8.67 -3.00
C SER A 199 21.55 -7.25 -3.26
N ILE A 200 20.51 -7.08 -4.08
CA ILE A 200 20.00 -5.77 -4.50
C ILE A 200 19.34 -5.04 -3.34
N PHE A 201 18.52 -5.75 -2.56
CA PHE A 201 17.73 -5.19 -1.47
C PHE A 201 18.22 -5.63 -0.09
N THR A 202 18.06 -4.76 0.89
CA THR A 202 18.35 -5.06 2.28
C THR A 202 17.31 -6.04 2.84
N LYS A 203 17.79 -7.13 3.46
CA LYS A 203 16.92 -8.06 4.19
C LYS A 203 16.38 -7.38 5.46
N ILE A 204 15.08 -7.53 5.68
CA ILE A 204 14.41 -7.01 6.88
C ILE A 204 14.80 -7.86 8.09
N ASN A 205 15.26 -7.22 9.17
CA ASN A 205 15.45 -7.91 10.44
C ASN A 205 14.09 -8.12 11.13
N THR A 206 13.62 -9.36 11.15
CA THR A 206 12.36 -9.74 11.80
C THR A 206 12.52 -10.04 13.30
N ARG A 207 13.75 -10.05 13.83
CA ARG A 207 14.02 -10.22 15.27
C ARG A 207 13.90 -8.88 15.98
N ILE A 208 12.69 -8.59 16.43
CA ILE A 208 12.35 -7.39 17.18
C ILE A 208 11.85 -7.76 18.59
N PRO A 209 12.03 -6.89 19.60
CA PRO A 209 11.46 -7.12 20.92
C PRO A 209 9.94 -7.29 20.85
N ARG A 210 9.38 -8.08 21.78
CA ARG A 210 7.93 -8.19 21.93
C ARG A 210 7.34 -6.81 22.23
N ASP A 211 6.09 -6.59 21.81
CA ASP A 211 5.34 -5.36 22.07
C ASP A 211 6.03 -4.09 21.53
N THR A 212 6.76 -4.27 20.41
CA THR A 212 7.30 -3.16 19.62
C THR A 212 6.69 -3.18 18.22
N MET A 213 6.60 -2.00 17.63
CA MET A 213 6.17 -1.81 16.25
C MET A 213 7.15 -0.90 15.53
N PRO A 214 8.26 -1.43 14.97
CA PRO A 214 9.09 -0.69 14.06
C PRO A 214 8.26 -0.22 12.86
N ILE A 215 8.35 1.07 12.58
CA ILE A 215 7.69 1.73 11.45
C ILE A 215 8.74 2.47 10.63
N LEU A 216 8.47 2.67 9.34
CA LEU A 216 9.33 3.52 8.52
C LEU A 216 9.34 4.94 9.09
N ARG A 217 10.51 5.58 9.09
CA ARG A 217 10.67 6.98 9.50
C ARG A 217 10.90 7.86 8.30
N ARG A 218 10.22 9.00 8.28
CA ARG A 218 10.42 10.05 7.29
C ARG A 218 11.08 11.23 7.98
N TYR A 219 12.17 11.71 7.37
CA TYR A 219 12.93 12.84 7.85
C TYR A 219 12.58 14.03 6.95
N HIS A 220 12.04 15.09 7.53
CA HIS A 220 11.80 16.35 6.84
C HIS A 220 12.59 17.45 7.52
N LEU A 221 13.41 18.17 6.76
CA LEU A 221 14.07 19.36 7.26
C LEU A 221 13.06 20.51 7.27
N TRP A 222 12.74 21.01 8.45
CA TRP A 222 11.94 22.21 8.67
C TRP A 222 12.85 23.38 9.07
N PRO A 223 12.37 24.64 9.02
CA PRO A 223 13.18 25.79 9.42
C PRO A 223 13.72 25.71 10.86
N ASP A 224 13.03 24.99 11.75
CA ASP A 224 13.35 24.79 13.17
C ASP A 224 14.11 23.49 13.46
N GLY A 225 14.39 22.67 12.45
CA GLY A 225 15.20 21.46 12.58
C GLY A 225 14.61 20.24 11.87
N TRP A 226 15.11 19.06 12.22
CA TRP A 226 14.63 17.80 11.63
C TRP A 226 13.32 17.36 12.28
N ASN A 227 12.25 17.33 11.49
CA ASN A 227 11.00 16.69 11.87
C ASN A 227 11.03 15.21 11.46
N ILE A 228 11.06 14.32 12.44
CA ILE A 228 11.04 12.87 12.23
C ILE A 228 9.61 12.36 12.46
N ARG A 229 8.98 11.82 11.41
CA ARG A 229 7.62 11.30 11.47
C ARG A 229 7.58 9.81 11.15
N GLY A 230 6.66 9.10 11.78
CA GLY A 230 6.31 7.74 11.35
C GLY A 230 5.58 7.75 10.01
N LEU A 231 5.94 6.84 9.12
CA LEU A 231 5.17 6.49 7.93
C LEU A 231 4.67 5.06 8.12
N ASN A 232 3.35 4.89 8.11
CA ASN A 232 2.66 3.63 8.36
C ASN A 232 2.54 2.73 7.10
N GLY A 233 3.22 3.09 6.00
CA GLY A 233 3.28 2.26 4.80
C GLY A 233 4.23 1.06 4.91
N PHE A 234 5.03 0.98 5.98
CA PHE A 234 5.76 -0.24 6.34
C PHE A 234 5.80 -0.38 7.86
N MET A 235 5.37 -1.53 8.36
CA MET A 235 5.30 -1.81 9.80
C MET A 235 5.57 -3.28 10.08
N LEU A 236 6.16 -3.56 11.24
CA LEU A 236 6.45 -4.91 11.70
C LEU A 236 5.99 -5.03 13.16
N SER A 237 5.24 -6.09 13.50
CA SER A 237 4.86 -6.34 14.89
C SER A 237 4.60 -7.83 15.14
N HIS A 238 4.65 -8.24 16.40
CA HIS A 238 4.26 -9.59 16.80
C HIS A 238 2.74 -9.75 16.82
N LYS A 239 2.25 -10.96 16.57
CA LYS A 239 0.84 -11.30 16.79
C LYS A 239 0.49 -11.04 18.25
N GLY A 240 -0.65 -10.40 18.49
CA GLY A 240 -1.13 -10.13 19.84
C GLY A 240 -0.38 -9.02 20.58
N SER A 241 0.47 -8.25 19.89
CA SER A 241 1.28 -7.17 20.47
C SER A 241 0.42 -6.11 21.18
N GLU A 242 0.84 -5.69 22.38
CA GLU A 242 0.14 -4.69 23.21
C GLU A 242 0.28 -3.27 22.65
N VAL A 243 1.39 -2.97 21.98
CA VAL A 243 1.55 -1.65 21.32
C VAL A 243 0.51 -1.46 20.22
N ILE A 244 0.09 -2.55 19.56
CA ILE A 244 -0.98 -2.49 18.55
C ILE A 244 -2.32 -2.23 19.22
N ASP A 245 -2.59 -2.78 20.41
CA ASP A 245 -3.80 -2.45 21.17
C ASP A 245 -3.84 -0.97 21.55
N ALA A 246 -2.71 -0.41 21.98
CA ALA A 246 -2.62 1.02 22.31
C ALA A 246 -2.90 1.89 21.08
N VAL A 247 -2.41 1.50 19.89
CA VAL A 247 -2.70 2.21 18.64
C VAL A 247 -4.18 2.09 18.26
N ILE A 248 -4.76 0.89 18.32
CA ILE A 248 -6.19 0.67 18.05
C ILE A 248 -7.06 1.47 19.03
N ALA A 249 -6.72 1.49 20.31
CA ALA A 249 -7.43 2.27 21.32
C ALA A 249 -7.33 3.78 21.02
N GLY A 250 -6.14 4.27 20.64
CA GLY A 250 -5.96 5.66 20.21
C GLY A 250 -6.73 6.01 18.94
N GLN A 251 -6.82 5.07 17.98
CA GLN A 251 -7.69 5.22 16.80
C GLN A 251 -9.15 5.34 17.24
N ASN A 252 -9.64 4.41 18.07
CA ASN A 252 -11.02 4.43 18.55
C ASN A 252 -11.38 5.69 19.34
N GLN A 253 -10.44 6.25 20.11
CA GLN A 253 -10.65 7.50 20.84
C GLN A 253 -10.76 8.73 19.91
N ALA A 254 -10.18 8.67 18.71
CA ALA A 254 -10.18 9.77 17.75
C ALA A 254 -11.45 9.82 16.87
N TYR A 255 -12.25 8.76 16.84
CA TYR A 255 -13.55 8.69 16.15
C TYR A 255 -14.68 9.09 17.10
#